data_AF-A0A496TSL1-F1
#
_entry.id   AF-A0A496TSL1-F1
#
_cell.length_a   1.000
_cell.length_b   1.000
_cell.length_c   1.000
_cell.angle_alpha   90.00
_cell.angle_beta   90.00
_cell.angle_gamma   90.00
#
_symmetry.space_group_name_H-M   'P 1'
#
loop_
_entity.id
_entity.type
_entity.pdbx_description
1 polymer ?
#
loop_
_entity_poly.entity_id
_entity_poly.type
_entity_poly.pdbx_seq_one_letter_code
_entity_poly.pdbx_strand_id
1 'polypeptide(L)'
;MKIDNDFIESLIICDDPVPYIWKSLLNIWFNYTDSNLKEYYYQGEGDAFLFEDFLLKTYNEFFTKILPRKCLNGPSPFQNATEGVCFIVMDGMSIREGVLLFKTLQKQGFNPKINYYTSSIPSDTLSFREKIKTDLYKHCKFVEVNNPEKIRISDKECYIWSYFPDILLDKIQVGHTVISDLENMYKTVEKIIFELLGKINSKKIIILSDHGYIRSEPGFSFSVPDTRKRELRELFGSSRYISMDKADLTDLVQEGLILDFSGFYLVKSRYTWPIPGKYNIYLHGGVSLMECFVPVIEVLK
;
A
#
# COMPACT_ATOMS: atom_id res chain seq x y z
N MET A 1 14.72 -14.80 -6.37
CA MET A 1 14.54 -14.82 -4.90
C MET A 1 14.66 -16.24 -4.33
N LYS A 2 15.39 -16.42 -3.21
CA LYS A 2 15.43 -17.66 -2.43
C LYS A 2 14.44 -17.55 -1.26
N ILE A 3 13.53 -18.50 -1.12
CA ILE A 3 12.62 -18.60 0.03
C ILE A 3 13.33 -19.37 1.14
N ASP A 4 13.24 -18.88 2.37
CA ASP A 4 13.77 -19.55 3.56
C ASP A 4 12.85 -20.70 3.99
N ASN A 5 13.43 -21.84 4.37
CA ASN A 5 12.68 -22.98 4.87
C ASN A 5 11.96 -22.64 6.18
N ASP A 6 12.61 -21.86 7.05
CA ASP A 6 12.04 -21.41 8.32
C ASP A 6 10.78 -20.56 8.09
N PHE A 7 10.75 -19.78 7.00
CA PHE A 7 9.56 -19.03 6.60
C PHE A 7 8.43 -19.97 6.18
N ILE A 8 8.71 -20.99 5.36
CA ILE A 8 7.70 -21.96 4.93
C ILE A 8 7.12 -22.71 6.15
N GLU A 9 7.99 -23.16 7.06
CA GLU A 9 7.57 -23.83 8.29
C GLU A 9 6.67 -22.91 9.14
N SER A 10 7.02 -21.63 9.25
CA SER A 10 6.18 -20.66 9.96
C SER A 10 4.76 -20.55 9.37
N LEU A 11 4.61 -20.58 8.03
CA LEU A 11 3.29 -20.51 7.38
C LEU A 11 2.41 -21.73 7.67
N ILE A 12 3.01 -22.89 7.96
CA ILE A 12 2.29 -24.15 8.23
C ILE A 12 1.86 -24.22 9.69
N ILE A 13 2.73 -23.78 10.60
CA ILE A 13 2.55 -23.98 12.05
C ILE A 13 1.76 -22.84 12.70
N CYS A 14 1.86 -21.62 12.17
CA CYS A 14 1.27 -20.46 12.83
C CYS A 14 -0.25 -20.33 12.60
N ASP A 15 -0.95 -19.82 13.62
CA ASP A 15 -2.38 -19.50 13.53
C ASP A 15 -2.64 -18.22 12.71
N ASP A 16 -1.70 -17.27 12.73
CA ASP A 16 -1.77 -16.01 11.99
C ASP A 16 -0.51 -15.80 11.13
N PRO A 17 -0.57 -16.06 9.81
CA PRO A 17 0.59 -15.92 8.92
C PRO A 17 0.92 -14.48 8.55
N VAL A 18 0.03 -13.53 8.85
CA VAL A 18 0.14 -12.13 8.42
C VAL A 18 1.45 -11.46 8.89
N PRO A 19 1.87 -11.56 10.17
CA PRO A 19 3.12 -10.94 10.62
C PRO A 19 4.37 -11.52 9.94
N TYR A 20 4.36 -12.81 9.60
CA TYR A 20 5.48 -13.48 8.94
C TYR A 20 5.59 -13.05 7.48
N ILE A 21 4.46 -12.98 6.77
CA ILE A 21 4.40 -12.50 5.38
C ILE A 21 4.82 -11.03 5.31
N TRP A 22 4.34 -10.19 6.23
CA TRP A 22 4.79 -8.82 6.36
C TRP A 22 6.31 -8.73 6.55
N LYS A 23 6.86 -9.48 7.51
CA LYS A 23 8.29 -9.43 7.82
C LYS A 23 9.14 -9.83 6.60
N SER A 24 8.75 -10.88 5.89
CA SER A 24 9.42 -11.32 4.67
C SER A 24 9.37 -10.24 3.59
N LEU A 25 8.19 -9.64 3.35
CA LEU A 25 8.03 -8.56 2.39
C LEU A 25 8.84 -7.31 2.76
N LEU A 26 8.84 -6.94 4.04
CA LEU A 26 9.61 -5.82 4.56
C LEU A 26 11.12 -6.05 4.37
N ASN A 27 11.59 -7.28 4.60
CA ASN A 27 13.00 -7.65 4.40
C ASN A 27 13.43 -7.58 2.93
N ILE A 28 12.55 -7.92 1.98
CA ILE A 28 12.84 -7.76 0.54
C ILE A 28 13.22 -6.31 0.27
N TRP A 29 12.41 -5.35 0.72
CA TRP A 29 12.70 -3.92 0.52
C TRP A 29 13.93 -3.46 1.31
N PHE A 30 14.16 -3.96 2.52
CA PHE A 30 15.37 -3.63 3.29
C PHE A 30 16.67 -4.05 2.60
N ASN A 31 16.68 -5.16 1.85
CA ASN A 31 17.88 -5.65 1.17
C ASN A 31 18.46 -4.66 0.15
N TYR A 32 17.65 -3.72 -0.33
CA TYR A 32 18.04 -2.75 -1.35
C TYR A 32 18.24 -1.34 -0.79
N THR A 33 18.14 -1.08 0.52
CA THR A 33 18.20 0.30 1.04
C THR A 33 19.54 0.99 0.88
N ASP A 34 20.60 0.23 0.62
CA ASP A 34 21.94 0.75 0.37
C ASP A 34 22.23 0.94 -1.14
N SER A 35 21.32 0.53 -2.03
CA SER A 35 21.43 0.79 -3.47
C SER A 35 20.95 2.19 -3.85
N ASN A 36 21.18 2.60 -5.10
CA ASN A 36 20.54 3.80 -5.65
C ASN A 36 19.00 3.61 -5.76
N LEU A 37 18.24 4.71 -5.83
CA LEU A 37 16.77 4.66 -5.84
C LEU A 37 16.21 3.87 -7.03
N LYS A 38 16.78 4.05 -8.23
CA LYS A 38 16.40 3.26 -9.41
C LYS A 38 16.51 1.76 -9.16
N GLU A 39 17.64 1.30 -8.64
CA GLU A 39 17.88 -0.11 -8.34
C GLU A 39 16.97 -0.61 -7.22
N TYR A 40 16.78 0.20 -6.17
CA TYR A 40 15.84 -0.08 -5.08
C TYR A 40 14.44 -0.38 -5.59
N TYR A 41 13.89 0.52 -6.41
CA TYR A 41 12.56 0.38 -6.98
C TYR A 41 12.45 -0.77 -7.99
N TYR A 42 13.50 -1.05 -8.76
CA TYR A 42 13.44 -2.09 -9.79
C TYR A 42 13.65 -3.50 -9.22
N GLN A 43 14.71 -3.70 -8.43
CA GLN A 43 15.05 -5.01 -7.87
C GLN A 43 14.10 -5.39 -6.73
N GLY A 44 13.77 -4.43 -5.85
CA GLY A 44 12.78 -4.64 -4.80
C GLY A 44 11.41 -5.02 -5.35
N GLU A 45 10.99 -4.41 -6.46
CA GLU A 45 9.74 -4.78 -7.12
C GLU A 45 9.77 -6.19 -7.70
N GLY A 46 10.89 -6.56 -8.34
CA GLY A 46 11.08 -7.89 -8.90
C GLY A 46 11.01 -8.98 -7.84
N ASP A 47 11.71 -8.81 -6.72
CA ASP A 47 11.68 -9.78 -5.64
C ASP A 47 10.32 -9.78 -4.90
N ALA A 48 9.68 -8.63 -4.71
CA ALA A 48 8.32 -8.56 -4.15
C ALA A 48 7.28 -9.25 -5.05
N PHE A 49 7.40 -9.11 -6.38
CA PHE A 49 6.60 -9.82 -7.36
C PHE A 49 6.81 -11.34 -7.25
N LEU A 50 8.06 -11.81 -7.20
CA LEU A 50 8.36 -13.25 -7.06
C LEU A 50 7.87 -13.81 -5.73
N PHE A 51 7.90 -13.02 -4.67
CA PHE A 51 7.36 -13.41 -3.36
C PHE A 51 5.85 -13.56 -3.40
N GLU A 52 5.16 -12.61 -4.04
CA GLU A 52 3.72 -12.68 -4.20
C GLU A 52 3.31 -13.86 -5.10
N ASP A 53 4.05 -14.12 -6.19
CA ASP A 53 3.86 -15.29 -7.07
C ASP A 53 4.02 -16.61 -6.31
N PHE A 54 5.05 -16.70 -5.46
CA PHE A 54 5.25 -17.85 -4.59
C PHE A 54 4.04 -18.09 -3.67
N LEU A 55 3.58 -17.05 -2.95
CA LEU A 55 2.41 -17.17 -2.08
C LEU A 55 1.14 -17.51 -2.86
N LEU A 56 0.98 -16.95 -4.06
CA LEU A 56 -0.19 -17.21 -4.89
C LEU A 56 -0.27 -18.69 -5.31
N LYS A 57 0.88 -19.31 -5.60
CA LYS A 57 0.99 -20.71 -6.04
C LYS A 57 0.95 -21.71 -4.88
N THR A 58 1.41 -21.32 -3.70
CA THR A 58 1.59 -22.23 -2.55
C THR A 58 0.60 -22.02 -1.42
N TYR A 59 0.03 -20.81 -1.31
CA TYR A 59 -0.89 -20.42 -0.24
C TYR A 59 -1.95 -19.41 -0.73
N ASN A 60 -2.67 -19.77 -1.78
CA ASN A 60 -3.68 -18.92 -2.43
C ASN A 60 -4.79 -18.44 -1.47
N GLU A 61 -5.10 -19.21 -0.43
CA GLU A 61 -6.05 -18.87 0.63
C GLU A 61 -5.66 -17.60 1.37
N PHE A 62 -4.37 -17.24 1.38
CA PHE A 62 -3.93 -15.98 1.93
C PHE A 62 -4.62 -14.79 1.26
N PHE A 63 -4.68 -14.78 -0.08
CA PHE A 63 -5.29 -13.70 -0.86
C PHE A 63 -6.81 -13.77 -0.93
N THR A 64 -7.40 -14.96 -0.84
CA THR A 64 -8.85 -15.14 -0.98
C THR A 64 -9.60 -15.09 0.35
N LYS A 65 -8.94 -15.37 1.47
CA LYS A 65 -9.60 -15.47 2.78
C LYS A 65 -8.90 -14.65 3.87
N ILE A 66 -7.59 -14.79 4.02
CA ILE A 66 -6.88 -14.27 5.20
C ILE A 66 -6.67 -12.76 5.12
N LEU A 67 -5.96 -12.30 4.08
CA LEU A 67 -5.66 -10.90 3.84
C LEU A 67 -6.93 -10.03 3.73
N PRO A 68 -7.94 -10.35 2.88
CA PRO A 68 -9.12 -9.50 2.77
C PRO A 68 -9.93 -9.46 4.08
N ARG A 69 -9.98 -10.55 4.85
CA ARG A 69 -10.61 -10.56 6.18
C ARG A 69 -9.86 -9.69 7.18
N LYS A 70 -8.52 -9.67 7.13
CA LYS A 70 -7.70 -8.81 7.99
C LYS A 70 -7.87 -7.34 7.61
N CYS A 71 -7.94 -7.02 6.32
CA CYS A 71 -8.27 -5.68 5.84
C CYS A 71 -9.65 -5.21 6.29
N LEU A 72 -10.67 -6.07 6.26
CA LEU A 72 -12.03 -5.73 6.69
C LEU A 72 -12.14 -5.60 8.22
N ASN A 73 -11.67 -6.60 8.97
CA ASN A 73 -11.90 -6.72 10.41
C ASN A 73 -10.79 -6.12 11.27
N GLY A 74 -9.67 -5.71 10.66
CA GLY A 74 -8.54 -5.12 11.39
C GLY A 74 -8.96 -3.84 12.09
N PRO A 75 -8.53 -3.61 13.35
CA PRO A 75 -8.88 -2.42 14.10
C PRO A 75 -8.40 -1.16 13.39
N SER A 76 -9.13 -0.05 13.49
CA SER A 76 -8.65 1.22 12.95
C SER A 76 -7.28 1.60 13.53
N PRO A 77 -6.38 2.20 12.71
CA PRO A 77 -5.08 2.66 13.21
C PRO A 77 -5.22 3.76 14.29
N PHE A 78 -6.41 4.36 14.40
CA PHE A 78 -6.73 5.42 15.36
C PHE A 78 -7.48 4.92 16.60
N GLN A 79 -7.83 3.64 16.70
CA GLN A 79 -8.67 3.12 17.80
C GLN A 79 -8.08 3.40 19.19
N ASN A 80 -6.75 3.48 19.29
CA ASN A 80 -6.03 3.80 20.53
C ASN A 80 -5.37 5.19 20.48
N ALA A 81 -5.92 6.12 19.70
CA ALA A 81 -5.43 7.50 19.65
C ALA A 81 -5.61 8.17 21.03
N THR A 82 -4.50 8.65 21.59
CA THR A 82 -4.47 9.37 22.87
C THR A 82 -3.91 10.78 22.68
N GLU A 83 -4.10 11.64 23.68
CA GLU A 83 -3.47 12.95 23.72
C GLU A 83 -1.94 12.84 23.58
N GLY A 84 -1.34 13.77 22.83
CA GLY A 84 0.11 13.83 22.59
C GLY A 84 0.62 12.93 21.47
N VAL A 85 -0.27 12.27 20.72
CA VAL A 85 0.04 11.53 19.49
C VAL A 85 -0.48 12.31 18.28
N CYS A 86 0.39 12.53 17.30
CA CYS A 86 0.01 13.06 15.99
C CYS A 86 0.07 11.94 14.94
N PHE A 87 -0.94 11.85 14.10
CA PHE A 87 -0.99 10.92 12.98
C PHE A 87 -0.84 11.66 11.66
N ILE A 88 0.03 11.14 10.80
CA ILE A 88 0.24 11.59 9.43
C ILE A 88 -0.15 10.43 8.51
N VAL A 89 -1.25 10.59 7.78
CA VAL A 89 -1.67 9.65 6.72
C VAL A 89 -1.11 10.15 5.40
N MET A 90 -0.33 9.31 4.73
CA MET A 90 0.25 9.55 3.40
C MET A 90 -0.55 8.74 2.38
N ASP A 91 -1.34 9.43 1.57
CA ASP A 91 -2.25 8.85 0.57
C ASP A 91 -1.47 8.04 -0.47
N GLY A 92 -1.74 6.74 -0.59
CA GLY A 92 -1.07 5.85 -1.55
C GLY A 92 0.38 5.49 -1.24
N MET A 93 0.89 5.75 -0.03
CA MET A 93 2.26 5.40 0.36
C MET A 93 2.41 3.88 0.60
N SER A 94 3.22 3.23 -0.22
CA SER A 94 3.48 1.80 -0.10
C SER A 94 4.66 1.48 0.82
N ILE A 95 4.91 0.19 1.05
CA ILE A 95 6.09 -0.30 1.79
C ILE A 95 7.39 0.25 1.19
N ARG A 96 7.42 0.47 -0.13
CA ARG A 96 8.58 1.00 -0.87
C ARG A 96 9.05 2.31 -0.25
N GLU A 97 8.16 3.27 -0.16
CA GLU A 97 8.44 4.58 0.41
C GLU A 97 8.62 4.49 1.92
N GLY A 98 7.84 3.64 2.60
CA GLY A 98 7.93 3.45 4.05
C GLY A 98 9.32 2.98 4.52
N VAL A 99 9.92 2.03 3.80
CA VAL A 99 11.26 1.52 4.12
C VAL A 99 12.35 2.57 3.87
N LEU A 100 12.27 3.30 2.75
CA LEU A 100 13.20 4.40 2.48
C LEU A 100 13.09 5.49 3.55
N LEU A 101 11.86 5.90 3.88
CA LEU A 101 11.60 6.93 4.88
C LEU A 101 12.10 6.50 6.26
N PHE A 102 11.85 5.25 6.66
CA PHE A 102 12.39 4.69 7.90
C PHE A 102 13.92 4.80 7.96
N LYS A 103 14.63 4.45 6.88
CA LYS A 103 16.09 4.58 6.81
C LYS A 103 16.56 6.02 6.82
N THR A 104 15.88 6.93 6.12
CA THR A 104 16.24 8.37 6.17
C THR A 104 16.04 8.92 7.59
N LEU A 105 14.94 8.58 8.27
CA LEU A 105 14.71 9.00 9.65
C LEU A 105 15.84 8.54 10.59
N GLN A 106 16.29 7.28 10.46
CA GLN A 106 17.44 6.78 11.21
C GLN A 106 18.71 7.59 10.91
N LYS A 107 18.99 7.89 9.63
CA LYS A 107 20.15 8.71 9.22
C LYS A 107 20.10 10.13 9.77
N GLN A 108 18.90 10.67 10.01
CA GLN A 108 18.67 12.00 10.60
C GLN A 108 18.64 11.98 12.15
N GLY A 109 19.01 10.85 12.77
CA GLY A 109 19.16 10.74 14.23
C GLY A 109 17.88 10.40 14.98
N PHE A 110 16.77 10.13 14.30
CA PHE A 110 15.58 9.59 14.94
C PHE A 110 15.76 8.10 15.25
N ASN A 111 14.99 7.59 16.22
CA ASN A 111 14.91 6.15 16.50
C ASN A 111 13.52 5.59 16.11
N PRO A 112 13.19 5.54 14.81
CA PRO A 112 11.88 5.09 14.37
C PRO A 112 11.67 3.60 14.61
N LYS A 113 10.40 3.18 14.71
CA LYS A 113 9.98 1.78 14.60
C LYS A 113 9.09 1.64 13.38
N ILE A 114 9.27 0.58 12.59
CA ILE A 114 8.40 0.26 11.46
C ILE A 114 7.60 -1.00 11.74
N ASN A 115 6.30 -0.93 11.46
CA ASN A 115 5.37 -2.03 11.49
C ASN A 115 4.41 -1.88 10.29
N TYR A 116 3.33 -2.65 10.27
CA TYR A 116 2.31 -2.55 9.25
C TYR A 116 0.94 -2.27 9.83
N TYR A 117 0.09 -1.81 8.92
CA TYR A 117 -1.34 -1.87 9.02
C TYR A 117 -1.88 -2.55 7.75
N THR A 118 -3.09 -3.10 7.82
CA THR A 118 -3.78 -3.64 6.66
C THR A 118 -4.84 -2.65 6.21
N SER A 119 -4.74 -2.17 4.96
CA SER A 119 -5.68 -1.24 4.31
C SER A 119 -7.14 -1.72 4.38
N SER A 120 -8.09 -0.91 3.94
CA SER A 120 -9.50 -1.29 3.78
C SER A 120 -9.73 -2.26 2.61
N ILE A 121 -10.96 -2.76 2.49
CA ILE A 121 -11.47 -3.43 1.29
C ILE A 121 -12.66 -2.63 0.74
N PRO A 122 -12.63 -2.20 -0.53
CA PRO A 122 -11.47 -2.12 -1.43
C PRO A 122 -10.28 -1.34 -0.82
N SER A 123 -9.07 -1.60 -1.31
CA SER A 123 -7.86 -0.90 -0.84
C SER A 123 -7.72 0.47 -1.51
N ASP A 124 -8.62 1.39 -1.16
CA ASP A 124 -8.65 2.75 -1.66
C ASP A 124 -8.96 3.78 -0.56
N THR A 125 -8.76 5.05 -0.88
CA THR A 125 -8.95 6.20 0.01
C THR A 125 -10.37 6.27 0.57
N LEU A 126 -11.39 6.03 -0.25
CA LEU A 126 -12.80 6.16 0.16
C LEU A 126 -13.17 5.10 1.20
N SER A 127 -12.80 3.85 0.95
CA SER A 127 -13.07 2.73 1.83
C SER A 127 -12.29 2.88 3.14
N PHE A 128 -11.06 3.38 3.08
CA PHE A 128 -10.28 3.66 4.29
C PHE A 128 -10.91 4.78 5.12
N ARG A 129 -11.35 5.88 4.47
CA ARG A 129 -12.03 6.99 5.15
C ARG A 129 -13.30 6.56 5.86
N GLU A 130 -14.10 5.68 5.25
CA GLU A 130 -15.28 5.12 5.91
C GLU A 130 -14.90 4.21 7.08
N LYS A 131 -13.85 3.39 6.95
CA LYS A 131 -13.36 2.53 8.04
C LYS A 131 -12.94 3.31 9.29
N ILE A 132 -12.33 4.49 9.14
CA ILE A 132 -11.77 5.27 10.25
C ILE A 132 -12.74 6.29 10.85
N LYS A 133 -13.90 6.48 10.21
CA LYS A 133 -14.83 7.59 10.46
C LYS A 133 -15.30 7.71 11.91
N THR A 134 -15.44 6.58 12.61
CA THR A 134 -15.92 6.53 14.00
C THR A 134 -14.81 6.65 15.04
N ASP A 135 -13.55 6.53 14.63
CA ASP A 135 -12.42 6.34 15.55
C ASP A 135 -11.53 7.58 15.68
N LEU A 136 -11.88 8.67 15.00
CA LEU A 136 -11.21 9.95 15.19
C LEU A 136 -11.53 10.50 16.58
N TYR A 137 -10.48 10.90 17.30
CA TYR A 137 -10.61 11.53 18.62
C TYR A 137 -11.50 12.78 18.52
N LYS A 138 -12.45 12.89 19.45
CA LYS A 138 -13.57 13.84 19.41
C LYS A 138 -13.10 15.26 19.06
N HIS A 139 -13.72 15.85 18.02
CA HIS A 139 -13.50 17.20 17.48
C HIS A 139 -12.23 17.43 16.64
N CYS A 140 -11.32 16.47 16.53
CA CYS A 140 -10.16 16.61 15.66
C CYS A 140 -10.53 16.23 14.21
N LYS A 141 -10.17 17.11 13.26
CA LYS A 141 -10.31 16.88 11.83
C LYS A 141 -8.93 16.69 11.21
N PHE A 142 -8.87 16.06 10.05
CA PHE A 142 -7.66 16.07 9.25
C PHE A 142 -7.35 17.48 8.77
N VAL A 143 -6.11 17.91 8.96
CA VAL A 143 -5.54 19.02 8.19
C VAL A 143 -4.90 18.46 6.95
N GLU A 144 -5.25 19.03 5.80
CA GLU A 144 -4.88 18.49 4.50
C GLU A 144 -3.60 19.13 3.96
N VAL A 145 -2.69 18.30 3.46
CA VAL A 145 -1.46 18.70 2.77
C VAL A 145 -1.60 18.34 1.30
N ASN A 146 -1.85 19.36 0.47
CA ASN A 146 -2.02 19.24 -0.98
C ASN A 146 -0.94 19.98 -1.78
N ASN A 147 -0.03 20.70 -1.09
CA ASN A 147 1.08 21.42 -1.72
C ASN A 147 2.38 21.22 -0.92
N PRO A 148 3.38 20.51 -1.48
CA PRO A 148 4.62 20.20 -0.78
C PRO A 148 5.54 21.40 -0.60
N GLU A 149 5.27 22.52 -1.29
CA GLU A 149 6.02 23.77 -1.15
C GLU A 149 5.42 24.70 -0.10
N LYS A 150 4.21 24.41 0.39
CA LYS A 150 3.47 25.31 1.27
C LYS A 150 2.60 24.55 2.27
N ILE A 151 3.24 23.89 3.22
CA ILE A 151 2.52 23.12 4.26
C ILE A 151 2.04 24.07 5.37
N ARG A 152 0.72 24.20 5.51
CA ARG A 152 0.05 25.06 6.50
C ARG A 152 -0.59 24.20 7.60
N ILE A 153 0.15 24.00 8.68
CA ILE A 153 -0.30 23.26 9.87
C ILE A 153 0.02 24.05 11.13
N SER A 154 -0.73 23.84 12.21
CA SER A 154 -0.33 24.28 13.56
C SER A 154 0.67 23.30 14.21
N ASP A 155 1.22 23.66 15.36
CA ASP A 155 2.10 22.80 16.14
C ASP A 155 1.35 21.70 16.93
N LYS A 156 0.02 21.79 17.00
CA LYS A 156 -0.86 20.93 17.82
C LYS A 156 -1.76 20.01 16.99
N GLU A 157 -1.47 19.83 15.70
CA GLU A 157 -2.29 18.96 14.85
C GLU A 157 -2.27 17.52 15.35
N CYS A 158 -3.46 16.91 15.45
CA CYS A 158 -3.62 15.51 15.83
C CYS A 158 -3.68 14.58 14.60
N TYR A 159 -4.28 15.06 13.50
CA TYR A 159 -4.50 14.29 12.29
C TYR A 159 -4.12 15.11 11.06
N ILE A 160 -3.23 14.58 10.25
CA ILE A 160 -2.76 15.22 9.01
C ILE A 160 -2.97 14.23 7.88
N TRP A 161 -3.58 14.69 6.78
CA TRP A 161 -3.77 13.90 5.57
C TRP A 161 -2.96 14.52 4.44
N SER A 162 -1.93 13.84 3.99
CA SER A 162 -1.14 14.23 2.83
C SER A 162 -1.64 13.48 1.61
N TYR A 163 -2.02 14.20 0.55
CA TYR A 163 -2.43 13.61 -0.73
C TYR A 163 -1.27 12.99 -1.53
N PHE A 164 -0.08 12.92 -0.94
CA PHE A 164 1.14 12.37 -1.53
C PHE A 164 1.47 11.03 -0.88
N PRO A 165 2.02 10.07 -1.64
CA PRO A 165 2.41 10.16 -3.04
C PRO A 165 1.31 10.03 -4.10
N ASP A 166 0.07 9.67 -3.76
CA ASP A 166 -0.95 9.23 -4.73
C ASP A 166 -1.16 10.19 -5.92
N ILE A 167 -1.32 11.49 -5.67
CA ILE A 167 -1.52 12.48 -6.74
C ILE A 167 -0.32 12.62 -7.70
N LEU A 168 0.88 12.16 -7.29
CA LEU A 168 2.06 12.10 -8.15
C LEU A 168 2.05 10.81 -8.96
N LEU A 169 1.70 9.68 -8.34
CA LEU A 169 1.58 8.38 -9.02
C LEU A 169 0.58 8.45 -10.18
N ASP A 170 -0.56 9.12 -9.98
CA ASP A 170 -1.57 9.37 -11.01
C ASP A 170 -1.05 10.12 -12.25
N LYS A 171 0.02 10.90 -12.08
CA LYS A 171 0.65 11.65 -13.18
C LYS A 171 1.69 10.82 -13.92
N ILE A 172 2.14 9.70 -13.36
CA ILE A 172 3.11 8.82 -13.99
C ILE A 172 2.38 7.90 -14.97
N GLN A 173 2.65 8.12 -16.25
CA GLN A 173 2.06 7.36 -17.35
C GLN A 173 3.14 6.51 -18.05
N VAL A 174 2.70 5.51 -18.82
CA VAL A 174 3.58 4.69 -19.66
C VAL A 174 4.47 5.57 -20.56
N GLY A 175 5.79 5.42 -20.46
CA GLY A 175 6.79 6.21 -21.20
C GLY A 175 8.22 6.06 -20.64
N HIS A 176 9.20 6.80 -21.17
CA HIS A 176 10.63 6.61 -20.83
C HIS A 176 11.08 7.19 -19.46
N THR A 177 10.23 7.94 -18.73
CA THR A 177 10.63 8.69 -17.50
C THR A 177 10.15 8.09 -16.17
N VAL A 178 9.46 6.94 -16.20
CA VAL A 178 8.80 6.34 -15.01
C VAL A 178 9.70 6.26 -13.78
N ILE A 179 10.98 5.91 -13.95
CA ILE A 179 11.92 5.78 -12.84
C ILE A 179 12.31 7.14 -12.26
N SER A 180 12.63 8.13 -13.09
CA SER A 180 12.92 9.48 -12.59
C SER A 180 11.71 10.09 -11.87
N ASP A 181 10.51 9.71 -12.28
CA ASP A 181 9.27 10.17 -11.68
C ASP A 181 9.08 9.57 -10.28
N LEU A 182 9.41 8.29 -10.06
CA LEU A 182 9.44 7.66 -8.73
C LEU A 182 10.49 8.27 -7.79
N GLU A 183 11.70 8.54 -8.29
CA GLU A 183 12.74 9.19 -7.48
C GLU A 183 12.31 10.58 -7.01
N ASN A 184 11.70 11.36 -7.91
CA ASN A 184 11.17 12.68 -7.58
C ASN A 184 9.98 12.61 -6.62
N MET A 185 9.08 11.64 -6.83
CA MET A 185 7.96 11.37 -5.93
C MET A 185 8.46 11.07 -4.51
N TYR A 186 9.50 10.24 -4.36
CA TYR A 186 10.04 9.90 -3.04
C TYR A 186 10.68 11.12 -2.38
N LYS A 187 11.43 11.94 -3.12
CA LYS A 187 11.98 13.20 -2.61
C LYS A 187 10.89 14.15 -2.11
N THR A 188 9.73 14.18 -2.79
CA THR A 188 8.57 14.96 -2.33
C THR A 188 8.00 14.38 -1.02
N VAL A 189 7.83 13.06 -0.92
CA VAL A 189 7.37 12.40 0.32
C VAL A 189 8.32 12.71 1.48
N GLU A 190 9.63 12.54 1.27
CA GLU A 190 10.67 12.82 2.26
C GLU A 190 10.61 14.27 2.74
N LYS A 191 10.54 15.23 1.80
CA LYS A 191 10.41 16.66 2.12
C LYS A 191 9.18 16.96 2.97
N ILE A 192 8.01 16.45 2.59
CA ILE A 192 6.76 16.66 3.34
C ILE A 192 6.93 16.17 4.77
N ILE A 193 7.43 14.96 4.96
CA ILE A 193 7.60 14.38 6.30
C ILE A 193 8.56 15.22 7.14
N PHE A 194 9.72 15.61 6.62
CA PHE A 194 10.66 16.41 7.41
C PHE A 194 10.13 17.80 7.75
N GLU A 195 9.37 18.43 6.85
CA GLU A 195 8.71 19.70 7.16
C GLU A 195 7.62 19.55 8.24
N LEU A 196 6.83 18.48 8.18
CA LEU A 196 5.84 18.14 9.21
C LEU A 196 6.52 17.84 10.56
N LEU A 197 7.59 17.04 10.56
CA LEU A 197 8.40 16.78 11.75
C LEU A 197 9.06 18.06 12.28
N GLY A 198 9.38 19.06 11.45
CA GLY A 198 9.88 20.35 11.95
C GLY A 198 8.81 21.19 12.67
N LYS A 199 7.53 21.01 12.33
CA LYS A 199 6.42 21.86 12.78
C LYS A 199 5.59 21.26 13.93
N ILE A 200 5.43 19.94 13.96
CA ILE A 200 4.57 19.26 14.94
C ILE A 200 5.26 19.14 16.30
N ASN A 201 4.60 19.61 17.36
CA ASN A 201 5.04 19.47 18.74
C ASN A 201 4.25 18.36 19.45
N SER A 202 4.55 17.10 19.12
CA SER A 202 3.94 15.91 19.71
C SER A 202 5.03 14.94 20.18
N LYS A 203 4.81 14.28 21.32
CA LYS A 203 5.76 13.29 21.89
C LYS A 203 5.92 12.06 20.99
N LYS A 204 4.85 11.72 20.26
CA LYS A 204 4.80 10.59 19.36
C LYS A 204 4.14 11.01 18.06
N ILE A 205 4.76 10.64 16.95
CA ILE A 205 4.24 10.84 15.60
C ILE A 205 4.13 9.47 14.94
N ILE A 206 2.95 9.14 14.43
CA ILE A 206 2.67 7.92 13.68
C ILE A 206 2.47 8.32 12.21
N ILE A 207 3.37 7.86 11.34
CA ILE A 207 3.27 8.05 9.89
C ILE A 207 2.72 6.74 9.32
N LEU A 208 1.59 6.78 8.62
CA LEU A 208 0.98 5.61 8.00
C LEU A 208 0.45 5.92 6.60
N SER A 209 -0.15 4.94 5.97
CA SER A 209 -0.88 5.11 4.71
C SER A 209 -2.28 4.51 4.78
N ASP A 210 -3.15 4.95 3.89
CA ASP A 210 -4.49 4.44 3.70
C ASP A 210 -4.49 3.19 2.80
N HIS A 211 -3.70 3.19 1.72
CA HIS A 211 -3.46 2.05 0.85
C HIS A 211 -2.08 2.12 0.19
N GLY A 212 -1.63 0.99 -0.35
CA GLY A 212 -0.49 0.96 -1.27
C GLY A 212 -0.93 0.82 -2.73
N TYR A 213 -0.03 0.35 -3.58
CA TYR A 213 -0.26 0.19 -5.02
C TYR A 213 0.65 -0.88 -5.62
N ILE A 214 0.21 -1.45 -6.75
CA ILE A 214 1.02 -2.34 -7.62
C ILE A 214 1.52 -1.60 -8.86
N ARG A 215 2.53 -2.18 -9.52
CA ARG A 215 2.97 -1.78 -10.86
C ARG A 215 2.37 -2.70 -11.91
N SER A 216 1.72 -2.14 -12.92
CA SER A 216 1.09 -2.89 -14.01
C SER A 216 2.04 -3.21 -15.16
N GLU A 217 3.30 -2.81 -15.06
CA GLU A 217 4.29 -3.04 -16.11
C GLU A 217 4.61 -4.53 -16.28
N PRO A 218 4.98 -4.97 -17.51
CA PRO A 218 5.46 -6.32 -17.75
C PRO A 218 6.66 -6.66 -16.85
N GLY A 219 6.62 -7.84 -16.22
CA GLY A 219 7.65 -8.27 -15.26
C GLY A 219 7.32 -7.97 -13.80
N PHE A 220 6.31 -7.14 -13.51
CA PHE A 220 5.86 -6.83 -12.14
C PHE A 220 4.37 -7.12 -11.89
N SER A 221 3.69 -7.65 -12.90
CA SER A 221 2.27 -8.02 -12.86
C SER A 221 2.00 -9.37 -13.54
N PHE A 222 0.88 -9.99 -13.18
CA PHE A 222 0.43 -11.24 -13.77
C PHE A 222 -0.53 -10.97 -14.93
N SER A 223 -0.26 -11.55 -16.09
CA SER A 223 -1.18 -11.47 -17.22
C SER A 223 -2.37 -12.39 -16.99
N VAL A 224 -3.56 -11.92 -17.36
CA VAL A 224 -4.77 -12.76 -17.43
C VAL A 224 -4.84 -13.55 -18.74
N PRO A 225 -5.58 -14.68 -18.79
CA PRO A 225 -5.80 -15.44 -20.02
C PRO A 225 -6.40 -14.58 -21.14
N ASP A 226 -6.00 -14.83 -22.39
CA ASP A 226 -6.47 -14.07 -23.56
C ASP A 226 -8.00 -14.08 -23.70
N THR A 227 -8.63 -15.20 -23.33
CA THR A 227 -10.09 -15.39 -23.34
C THR A 227 -10.83 -14.44 -22.40
N ARG A 228 -10.18 -13.99 -21.31
CA ARG A 228 -10.78 -13.12 -20.28
C ARG A 228 -10.38 -11.65 -20.42
N LYS A 229 -9.37 -11.31 -21.23
CA LYS A 229 -8.88 -9.92 -21.39
C LYS A 229 -9.98 -8.93 -21.78
N ARG A 230 -10.86 -9.31 -22.72
CA ARG A 230 -11.94 -8.42 -23.20
C ARG A 230 -12.97 -8.16 -22.10
N GLU A 231 -13.44 -9.22 -21.45
CA GLU A 231 -14.44 -9.16 -20.38
C GLU A 231 -13.93 -8.32 -19.20
N LEU A 232 -12.73 -8.60 -18.70
CA LEU A 232 -12.12 -7.83 -17.62
C LEU A 232 -11.97 -6.34 -17.98
N ARG A 233 -11.53 -6.03 -19.21
CA ARG A 233 -11.42 -4.66 -19.69
C ARG A 233 -12.75 -3.94 -19.75
N GLU A 234 -13.80 -4.59 -20.25
CA GLU A 234 -15.12 -3.99 -20.42
C GLU A 234 -15.81 -3.73 -19.07
N LEU A 235 -15.62 -4.63 -18.10
CA LEU A 235 -16.28 -4.55 -16.79
C LEU A 235 -15.52 -3.70 -15.78
N PHE A 236 -14.22 -3.91 -15.65
CA PHE A 236 -13.39 -3.24 -14.64
C PHE A 236 -12.72 -1.98 -15.18
N GLY A 237 -12.51 -1.86 -16.50
CA GLY A 237 -11.67 -0.79 -17.05
C GLY A 237 -10.26 -0.86 -16.44
N SER A 238 -9.73 0.25 -15.93
CA SER A 238 -8.48 0.28 -15.16
C SER A 238 -8.67 0.05 -13.64
N SER A 239 -9.92 -0.09 -13.19
CA SER A 239 -10.21 -0.37 -11.78
C SER A 239 -9.75 -1.77 -11.40
N ARG A 240 -9.45 -1.96 -10.12
CA ARG A 240 -9.15 -3.27 -9.54
C ARG A 240 -10.29 -3.84 -8.71
N TYR A 241 -11.44 -3.19 -8.76
CA TYR A 241 -12.66 -3.71 -8.16
C TYR A 241 -13.92 -3.17 -8.84
N ILE A 242 -15.02 -3.89 -8.67
CA ILE A 242 -16.38 -3.42 -8.96
C ILE A 242 -17.34 -3.89 -7.86
N SER A 243 -18.48 -3.20 -7.73
CA SER A 243 -19.57 -3.65 -6.87
C SER A 243 -20.26 -4.89 -7.47
N MET A 244 -20.67 -5.84 -6.63
CA MET A 244 -21.28 -7.11 -7.06
C MET A 244 -22.67 -6.94 -7.70
N ASP A 245 -23.32 -5.80 -7.50
CA ASP A 245 -24.61 -5.47 -8.13
C ASP A 245 -24.50 -5.16 -9.63
N LYS A 246 -23.27 -5.02 -10.17
CA LYS A 246 -23.05 -4.65 -11.58
C LYS A 246 -23.05 -5.83 -12.54
N ALA A 247 -22.63 -7.02 -12.12
CA ALA A 247 -22.49 -8.20 -12.98
C ALA A 247 -22.38 -9.49 -12.15
N ASP A 248 -22.70 -10.64 -12.75
CA ASP A 248 -22.34 -11.96 -12.19
C ASP A 248 -20.99 -12.38 -12.76
N LEU A 249 -19.99 -12.51 -11.89
CA LEU A 249 -18.60 -12.85 -12.25
C LEU A 249 -18.12 -14.13 -11.57
N THR A 250 -19.05 -15.02 -11.24
CA THR A 250 -18.76 -16.30 -10.57
C THR A 250 -17.68 -17.11 -11.31
N ASP A 251 -17.70 -17.12 -12.65
CA ASP A 251 -16.69 -17.81 -13.46
C ASP A 251 -15.27 -17.25 -13.23
N LEU A 252 -15.12 -15.92 -13.14
CA LEU A 252 -13.82 -15.28 -12.89
C LEU A 252 -13.30 -15.53 -11.47
N VAL A 253 -14.22 -15.69 -10.50
CA VAL A 253 -13.90 -16.12 -9.14
C VAL A 253 -13.39 -17.57 -9.13
N GLN A 254 -14.08 -18.47 -9.84
CA GLN A 254 -13.68 -19.87 -9.96
C GLN A 254 -12.33 -20.04 -10.66
N GLU A 255 -12.06 -19.24 -11.69
CA GLU A 255 -10.76 -19.16 -12.36
C GLU A 255 -9.66 -18.52 -11.49
N GLY A 256 -10.03 -17.92 -10.36
CA GLY A 256 -9.10 -17.31 -9.43
C GLY A 256 -8.41 -16.08 -10.00
N LEU A 257 -9.07 -15.29 -10.85
CA LEU A 257 -8.56 -13.99 -11.32
C LEU A 257 -9.01 -12.86 -10.40
N ILE A 258 -10.19 -13.03 -9.81
CA ILE A 258 -10.82 -12.12 -8.85
C ILE A 258 -11.27 -12.91 -7.62
N LEU A 259 -11.73 -12.19 -6.60
CA LEU A 259 -12.42 -12.75 -5.45
C LEU A 259 -13.70 -11.96 -5.17
N ASP A 260 -14.71 -12.63 -4.65
CA ASP A 260 -15.93 -12.03 -4.11
C ASP A 260 -15.76 -11.77 -2.61
N PHE A 261 -15.82 -10.51 -2.19
CA PHE A 261 -15.64 -10.18 -0.78
C PHE A 261 -16.36 -8.89 -0.40
N SER A 262 -17.14 -8.96 0.68
CA SER A 262 -17.80 -7.78 1.30
C SER A 262 -18.62 -6.91 0.32
N GLY A 263 -19.30 -7.53 -0.65
CA GLY A 263 -20.12 -6.82 -1.66
C GLY A 263 -19.36 -6.34 -2.90
N PHE A 264 -18.08 -6.70 -3.03
CA PHE A 264 -17.24 -6.35 -4.17
C PHE A 264 -16.68 -7.57 -4.86
N TYR A 265 -16.47 -7.46 -6.17
CA TYR A 265 -15.52 -8.26 -6.91
C TYR A 265 -14.18 -7.52 -6.94
N LEU A 266 -13.13 -8.12 -6.40
CA LEU A 266 -11.80 -7.52 -6.27
C LEU A 266 -10.80 -8.31 -7.09
N VAL A 267 -9.88 -7.64 -7.76
CA VAL A 267 -8.77 -8.31 -8.46
C VAL A 267 -7.84 -8.94 -7.44
N LYS A 268 -7.58 -10.24 -7.59
CA LYS A 268 -6.68 -10.97 -6.71
C LYS A 268 -5.24 -10.71 -7.12
N SER A 269 -4.36 -10.45 -6.15
CA SER A 269 -2.93 -10.29 -6.37
C SER A 269 -2.63 -9.31 -7.52
N ARG A 270 -1.53 -9.46 -8.26
CA ARG A 270 -1.09 -8.51 -9.27
C ARG A 270 -1.65 -8.77 -10.67
N TYR A 271 -2.83 -9.38 -10.80
CA TYR A 271 -3.42 -9.59 -12.12
C TYR A 271 -3.74 -8.26 -12.80
N THR A 272 -3.38 -8.16 -14.08
CA THR A 272 -3.62 -7.00 -14.93
C THR A 272 -4.01 -7.44 -16.35
N TRP A 273 -4.66 -6.53 -17.06
CA TRP A 273 -5.05 -6.70 -18.46
C TRP A 273 -4.75 -5.43 -19.25
N PRO A 274 -4.52 -5.53 -20.56
CA PRO A 274 -4.15 -4.37 -21.37
C PRO A 274 -5.30 -3.37 -21.51
N ILE A 275 -5.01 -2.11 -21.21
CA ILE A 275 -5.91 -0.96 -21.41
C ILE A 275 -5.43 -0.13 -22.59
N PRO A 276 -6.28 0.16 -23.59
CA PRO A 276 -5.90 1.02 -24.70
C PRO A 276 -5.73 2.48 -24.25
N GLY A 277 -4.81 3.21 -24.89
CA GLY A 277 -4.60 4.64 -24.65
C GLY A 277 -3.59 4.92 -23.52
N LYS A 278 -3.63 6.15 -22.99
CA LYS A 278 -2.85 6.54 -21.82
C LYS A 278 -3.54 6.01 -20.57
N TYR A 279 -2.85 5.18 -19.80
CA TYR A 279 -3.35 4.63 -18.54
C TYR A 279 -2.33 4.81 -17.42
N ASN A 280 -2.81 4.83 -16.18
CA ASN A 280 -1.97 4.82 -14.99
C ASN A 280 -1.35 3.43 -14.83
N ILE A 281 -0.05 3.37 -14.58
CA ILE A 281 0.68 2.12 -14.37
C ILE A 281 0.76 1.72 -12.89
N TYR A 282 0.38 2.62 -12.00
CA TYR A 282 0.25 2.38 -10.58
C TYR A 282 -1.22 2.17 -10.27
N LEU A 283 -1.57 0.96 -9.84
CA LEU A 283 -2.95 0.57 -9.65
C LEU A 283 -3.19 0.17 -8.19
N HIS A 284 -4.36 0.50 -7.67
CA HIS A 284 -4.80 0.12 -6.35
C HIS A 284 -6.28 -0.31 -6.36
N GLY A 285 -6.79 -0.81 -5.22
CA GLY A 285 -8.17 -1.21 -5.00
C GLY A 285 -8.43 -2.73 -5.02
N GLY A 286 -7.43 -3.53 -5.36
CA GLY A 286 -7.49 -4.99 -5.35
C GLY A 286 -7.00 -5.59 -4.03
N VAL A 287 -6.61 -6.88 -4.09
CA VAL A 287 -6.08 -7.63 -2.94
C VAL A 287 -4.71 -8.20 -3.27
N SER A 288 -3.68 -7.34 -3.22
CA SER A 288 -2.27 -7.72 -3.32
C SER A 288 -1.50 -7.37 -2.05
N LEU A 289 -0.29 -7.91 -1.92
CA LEU A 289 0.56 -7.57 -0.78
C LEU A 289 0.89 -6.08 -0.75
N MET A 290 1.24 -5.51 -1.91
CA MET A 290 1.68 -4.11 -2.01
C MET A 290 0.55 -3.09 -1.96
N GLU A 291 -0.71 -3.51 -2.15
CA GLU A 291 -1.90 -2.69 -1.93
C GLU A 291 -2.36 -2.73 -0.48
N CYS A 292 -2.41 -3.92 0.11
CA CYS A 292 -3.05 -4.13 1.40
C CYS A 292 -2.11 -3.92 2.60
N PHE A 293 -0.84 -4.28 2.50
CA PHE A 293 0.13 -4.00 3.57
C PHE A 293 0.68 -2.59 3.41
N VAL A 294 0.31 -1.71 4.35
CA VAL A 294 0.78 -0.33 4.39
C VAL A 294 1.74 -0.11 5.56
N PRO A 295 2.80 0.69 5.38
CA PRO A 295 3.76 0.94 6.45
C PRO A 295 3.15 1.76 7.58
N VAL A 296 3.56 1.47 8.81
CA VAL A 296 3.30 2.28 10.00
C VAL A 296 4.64 2.58 10.65
N ILE A 297 5.04 3.84 10.65
CA ILE A 297 6.32 4.30 11.21
C ILE A 297 6.02 5.14 12.45
N GLU A 298 6.51 4.69 13.58
CA GLU A 298 6.45 5.41 14.85
C GLU A 298 7.75 6.19 15.07
N VAL A 299 7.63 7.48 15.33
CA VAL A 299 8.73 8.39 15.68
C VAL A 299 8.45 8.99 17.06
N LEU A 300 9.40 8.82 17.99
CA LEU A 300 9.38 9.46 19.30
C LEU A 300 10.20 10.75 19.24
N LYS A 301 9.68 11.82 19.86
CA LYS A 301 10.33 13.13 19.97
C LYS A 301 10.57 13.51 21.42
#